data_AF-A0A7V5VXZ4-F1
#
_entry.id   AF-A0A7V5VXZ4-F1
#
_cell.length_a   1.000
_cell.length_b   1.000
_cell.length_c   1.000
_cell.angle_alpha   90.00
_cell.angle_beta   90.00
_cell.angle_gamma   90.00
#
_symmetry.space_group_name_H-M   'P 1'
#
loop_
_entity.id
_entity.type
_entity.pdbx_description
1 polymer ?
#
loop_
_entity_poly.entity_id
_entity_poly.type
_entity_poly.pdbx_seq_one_letter_code
_entity_poly.pdbx_strand_id
1 'polypeptide(L)'
;SKPDVYRIINFKDAQIRVDAEDFAFHRSNSNMLSRSDRELHITDMEKIIAGLDTNMRQRQQDLNKILTAHLNYILYGKGNYEKFNLNYPNIKNEKIVKQINSLKNAQLQSDFFRNSIQANINLIESLRKRQNQYIVEVQKKYSIPFACFIFILIGAPLGIVIKKGNFGISALLSLGFYIFYWIFLIGGEKLADRDIISPVLSMWAANILIGIIGIILTIRVNRESFKDPFLVFLKKLKIIR
;
A
#
# COMPACT_ATOMS: atom_id res chain seq x y z
N SER A 1 -34.68 13.68 -39.01
CA SER A 1 -35.44 13.58 -37.76
C SER A 1 -36.67 12.71 -38.02
N LYS A 2 -36.70 11.47 -37.52
CA LYS A 2 -37.89 10.62 -37.51
C LYS A 2 -38.29 10.44 -36.04
N PRO A 3 -39.50 10.82 -35.62
CA PRO A 3 -39.91 10.67 -34.23
C PRO A 3 -40.54 9.30 -33.96
N ASP A 4 -40.21 8.79 -32.77
CA ASP A 4 -41.01 7.97 -31.87
C ASP A 4 -41.70 6.71 -32.40
N VAL A 5 -41.10 5.56 -32.09
CA VAL A 5 -41.81 4.29 -31.94
C VAL A 5 -41.55 3.77 -30.53
N TYR A 6 -42.29 4.25 -29.54
CA TYR A 6 -42.47 3.54 -28.27
C TYR A 6 -43.95 3.20 -28.10
N ARG A 7 -44.23 1.91 -27.87
CA ARG A 7 -45.57 1.41 -27.56
C ARG A 7 -45.70 1.31 -26.05
N ILE A 8 -46.56 2.15 -25.47
CA ILE A 8 -46.94 2.07 -24.07
C ILE A 8 -48.04 1.01 -23.94
N ILE A 9 -47.82 0.00 -23.10
CA ILE A 9 -48.78 -1.08 -22.86
C ILE A 9 -49.35 -0.86 -21.46
N ASN A 10 -50.62 -0.44 -21.38
CA ASN A 10 -51.33 -0.26 -20.13
C ASN A 10 -52.05 -1.56 -19.77
N PHE A 11 -51.72 -2.13 -18.61
CA PHE A 11 -52.44 -3.28 -18.05
C PHE A 11 -53.34 -2.82 -16.93
N LYS A 12 -54.56 -3.39 -16.84
CA LYS A 12 -55.52 -3.05 -15.80
C LYS A 12 -55.11 -3.59 -14.43
N ASP A 13 -54.50 -4.79 -14.42
CA ASP A 13 -53.87 -5.41 -13.25
C ASP A 13 -52.58 -6.12 -13.69
N ALA A 14 -51.46 -5.80 -13.04
CA ALA A 14 -50.18 -6.44 -13.28
C ALA A 14 -49.87 -7.40 -12.12
N GLN A 15 -49.92 -8.71 -12.37
CA GLN A 15 -49.52 -9.72 -11.39
C GLN A 15 -48.08 -10.14 -11.64
N ILE A 16 -47.17 -9.63 -10.81
CA ILE A 16 -45.77 -10.06 -10.79
C ILE A 16 -45.69 -11.29 -9.88
N ARG A 17 -45.51 -12.47 -10.46
CA ARG A 17 -45.20 -13.69 -9.70
C ARG A 17 -43.69 -13.79 -9.56
N VAL A 18 -43.18 -13.42 -8.40
CA VAL A 18 -41.77 -13.60 -8.06
C VAL A 18 -41.61 -14.97 -7.44
N ASP A 19 -40.80 -15.81 -8.06
CA ASP A 19 -40.46 -17.12 -7.52
C ASP A 19 -39.60 -16.95 -6.25
N ALA A 20 -40.03 -17.55 -5.13
CA ALA A 20 -39.41 -17.38 -3.82
C ALA A 20 -38.25 -18.36 -3.59
N GLU A 21 -38.00 -19.29 -4.51
CA GLU A 21 -36.94 -20.29 -4.40
C GLU A 21 -35.54 -19.63 -4.34
N ASP A 22 -35.34 -18.52 -5.06
CA ASP A 22 -34.09 -17.72 -5.05
C ASP A 22 -33.99 -16.73 -3.86
N PHE A 23 -35.05 -16.63 -3.05
CA PHE A 23 -35.09 -15.85 -1.79
C PHE A 23 -34.82 -16.71 -0.55
N ALA A 24 -34.64 -18.02 -0.71
CA ALA A 24 -34.11 -18.85 0.35
C ALA A 24 -32.76 -18.25 0.79
N PHE A 25 -32.57 -18.09 2.10
CA PHE A 25 -31.35 -17.50 2.69
C PHE A 25 -30.11 -18.33 2.30
N HIS A 26 -29.54 -18.06 1.13
CA HIS A 26 -28.19 -18.46 0.81
C HIS A 26 -27.29 -17.60 1.70
N ARG A 27 -26.65 -18.21 2.70
CA ARG A 27 -25.58 -17.53 3.43
C ARG A 27 -24.57 -17.04 2.39
N SER A 28 -24.61 -15.75 2.09
CA SER A 28 -23.63 -15.09 1.24
C SER A 28 -22.28 -15.46 1.80
N ASN A 29 -21.45 -16.13 1.00
CA ASN A 29 -20.19 -16.71 1.42
C ASN A 29 -19.45 -15.68 2.32
N SER A 30 -18.92 -16.09 3.48
CA SER A 30 -18.35 -15.18 4.50
C SER A 30 -17.23 -14.27 3.98
N ASN A 31 -16.74 -14.52 2.76
CA ASN A 31 -15.73 -13.75 2.04
C ASN A 31 -16.30 -12.60 1.19
N MET A 32 -17.63 -12.47 1.06
CA MET A 32 -18.27 -11.42 0.24
C MET A 32 -18.54 -10.13 1.02
N LEU A 33 -18.59 -10.21 2.36
CA LEU A 33 -18.32 -9.09 3.25
C LEU A 33 -16.80 -8.99 3.40
N SER A 34 -16.12 -8.56 2.33
CA SER A 34 -14.81 -7.93 2.51
C SER A 34 -15.07 -6.71 3.36
N ARG A 35 -14.94 -6.86 4.69
CA ARG A 35 -14.71 -5.72 5.58
C ARG A 35 -13.72 -4.82 4.87
N SER A 36 -14.05 -3.54 4.72
CA SER A 36 -13.10 -2.56 4.19
C SER A 36 -11.78 -2.79 4.93
N ASP A 37 -10.64 -2.87 4.24
CA ASP A 37 -9.39 -3.36 4.85
C ASP A 37 -9.08 -2.67 6.22
N ARG A 38 -9.52 -1.42 6.35
CA ARG A 38 -9.49 -0.60 7.57
C ARG A 38 -10.18 -1.22 8.81
N GLU A 39 -11.21 -2.02 8.62
CA GLU A 39 -12.01 -2.69 9.67
C GLU A 39 -11.43 -4.06 10.10
N LEU A 40 -10.39 -4.55 9.44
CA LEU A 40 -9.76 -5.82 9.81
C LEU A 40 -9.04 -5.73 11.16
N HIS A 41 -9.06 -6.81 11.94
CA HIS A 41 -8.24 -6.91 13.15
C HIS A 41 -6.77 -7.07 12.79
N ILE A 42 -5.87 -6.61 13.68
CA ILE A 42 -4.41 -6.67 13.46
C ILE A 42 -3.96 -8.11 13.21
N THR A 43 -4.50 -9.08 13.96
CA THR A 43 -4.20 -10.51 13.80
C THR A 43 -4.59 -11.07 12.43
N ASP A 44 -5.66 -10.55 11.83
CA ASP A 44 -6.09 -10.98 10.50
C ASP A 44 -5.20 -10.34 9.42
N MET A 45 -4.84 -9.06 9.60
CA MET A 45 -3.88 -8.37 8.74
C MET A 45 -2.51 -9.07 8.76
N GLU A 46 -2.03 -9.50 9.93
CA GLU A 46 -0.76 -10.24 10.07
C GLU A 46 -0.78 -11.58 9.32
N LYS A 47 -1.90 -12.31 9.36
CA LYS A 47 -2.06 -13.53 8.57
C LYS A 47 -2.04 -13.25 7.07
N ILE A 48 -2.67 -12.16 6.64
CA ILE A 48 -2.64 -11.72 5.24
C ILE A 48 -1.20 -11.36 4.83
N ILE A 49 -0.49 -10.58 5.64
CA ILE A 49 0.92 -10.22 5.40
C ILE A 49 1.79 -11.47 5.29
N ALA A 50 1.61 -12.46 6.17
CA ALA A 50 2.32 -13.72 6.12
C ALA A 50 2.01 -14.51 4.83
N GLY A 51 0.72 -14.59 4.44
CA GLY A 51 0.31 -15.21 3.19
C GLY A 51 0.88 -14.52 1.94
N LEU A 52 0.93 -13.18 1.94
CA LEU A 52 1.56 -12.40 0.88
C LEU A 52 3.07 -12.66 0.81
N ASP A 53 3.75 -12.75 1.96
CA ASP A 53 5.17 -13.08 2.02
C ASP A 53 5.44 -14.48 1.44
N THR A 54 4.64 -15.48 1.81
CA THR A 54 4.78 -16.83 1.26
C THR A 54 4.56 -16.87 -0.25
N ASN A 55 3.56 -16.14 -0.75
CA ASN A 55 3.30 -16.05 -2.19
C ASN A 55 4.47 -15.41 -2.93
N MET A 56 5.05 -14.32 -2.40
CA MET A 56 6.22 -13.68 -2.99
C MET A 56 7.44 -14.60 -2.98
N ARG A 57 7.69 -15.33 -1.90
CA ARG A 57 8.78 -16.34 -1.84
C ARG A 57 8.61 -17.43 -2.88
N GLN A 58 7.38 -17.94 -3.04
CA GLN A 58 7.07 -18.93 -4.06
C GLN A 58 7.32 -18.37 -5.46
N ARG A 59 6.91 -17.13 -5.73
CA ARG A 59 7.19 -16.48 -7.02
C ARG A 59 8.66 -16.22 -7.26
N GLN A 60 9.43 -15.92 -6.23
CA GLN A 60 10.89 -15.82 -6.35
C GLN A 60 11.51 -17.17 -6.73
N GLN A 61 11.02 -18.28 -6.18
CA GLN A 61 11.45 -19.61 -6.56
C GLN A 61 11.07 -19.96 -8.01
N ASP A 62 9.84 -19.60 -8.43
CA ASP A 62 9.39 -19.81 -9.80
C ASP A 62 10.22 -18.99 -10.80
N LEU A 63 10.57 -17.75 -10.47
CA LEU A 63 11.50 -16.93 -11.24
C LEU A 63 12.87 -17.59 -11.37
N ASN A 64 13.43 -18.13 -10.29
CA ASN A 64 14.70 -18.84 -10.32
C ASN A 64 14.63 -20.09 -11.22
N LYS A 65 13.51 -20.81 -11.22
CA LYS A 65 13.28 -21.95 -12.13
C LYS A 65 13.21 -21.50 -13.59
N ILE A 66 12.49 -20.42 -13.89
CA ILE A 66 12.40 -19.85 -15.24
C ILE A 66 13.79 -19.41 -15.72
N LEU A 67 14.55 -18.73 -14.87
CA LEU A 67 15.91 -18.28 -15.16
C LEU A 67 16.85 -19.45 -15.43
N THR A 68 16.88 -20.45 -14.55
CA THR A 68 17.72 -21.64 -14.72
C THR A 68 17.34 -22.45 -15.95
N ALA A 69 16.04 -22.58 -16.26
CA ALA A 69 15.58 -23.23 -17.48
C ALA A 69 16.05 -22.47 -18.74
N HIS A 70 15.98 -21.14 -18.74
CA HIS A 70 16.45 -20.32 -19.85
C HIS A 70 17.98 -20.36 -20.00
N LEU A 71 18.72 -20.31 -18.89
CA LEU A 71 20.18 -20.46 -18.91
C LEU A 71 20.61 -21.84 -19.42
N ASN A 72 19.94 -22.91 -18.99
CA ASN A 72 20.22 -24.26 -19.49
C ASN A 72 19.92 -24.41 -20.99
N TYR A 73 18.89 -23.71 -21.49
CA TYR A 73 18.61 -23.65 -22.91
C TYR A 73 19.74 -22.95 -23.68
N ILE A 74 20.20 -21.78 -23.22
CA ILE A 74 21.26 -21.03 -23.90
C ILE A 74 22.61 -21.77 -23.85
N LEU A 75 22.97 -22.31 -22.69
CA LEU A 75 24.30 -22.90 -22.47
C LEU A 75 24.42 -24.32 -23.00
N TYR A 76 23.37 -25.13 -22.86
CA TYR A 76 23.42 -26.57 -23.14
C TYR A 76 22.41 -27.02 -24.20
N GLY A 77 21.54 -26.12 -24.69
CA GLY A 77 20.45 -26.50 -25.61
C GLY A 77 19.45 -27.48 -24.99
N LYS A 78 19.40 -27.57 -23.65
CA LYS A 78 18.56 -28.51 -22.91
C LYS A 78 17.36 -27.81 -22.29
N GLY A 79 16.17 -28.37 -22.49
CA GLY A 79 14.93 -27.88 -21.88
C GLY A 79 13.67 -28.49 -22.50
N ASN A 80 12.56 -28.42 -21.78
CA ASN A 80 11.22 -28.82 -22.24
C ASN A 80 10.53 -27.61 -22.88
N TYR A 81 10.93 -27.27 -24.09
CA TYR A 81 10.30 -26.22 -24.89
C TYR A 81 9.68 -26.82 -26.14
N GLU A 82 8.50 -26.35 -26.50
CA GLU A 82 7.87 -26.74 -27.74
C GLU A 82 8.73 -26.21 -28.91
N LYS A 83 9.23 -27.14 -29.72
CA LYS A 83 9.92 -26.81 -30.96
C LYS A 83 8.87 -26.63 -32.03
N PHE A 84 8.76 -25.42 -32.56
CA PHE A 84 7.95 -25.16 -33.74
C PHE A 84 8.71 -25.59 -34.98
N ASN A 85 8.12 -26.51 -35.75
CA ASN A 85 8.58 -26.87 -37.09
C ASN A 85 7.70 -26.15 -38.10
N LEU A 86 8.15 -25.00 -38.57
CA LEU A 86 7.46 -24.29 -39.63
C LEU A 86 7.86 -24.92 -40.98
N ASN A 87 6.86 -25.16 -41.82
CA ASN A 87 7.05 -25.64 -43.19
C ASN A 87 7.17 -24.44 -44.14
N TYR A 88 8.23 -24.42 -44.95
CA TYR A 88 8.48 -23.36 -45.92
C TYR A 88 8.35 -23.96 -47.33
N PRO A 89 7.15 -23.96 -47.94
CA PRO A 89 6.87 -24.69 -49.18
C PRO A 89 7.73 -24.24 -50.38
N ASN A 90 8.24 -23.00 -50.35
CA ASN A 90 9.08 -22.44 -51.41
C ASN A 90 10.60 -22.65 -51.19
N ILE A 91 11.02 -23.28 -50.07
CA ILE A 91 12.43 -23.52 -49.75
C ILE A 91 12.70 -25.03 -49.77
N LYS A 92 13.25 -25.53 -50.89
CA LYS A 92 13.58 -26.95 -51.06
C LYS A 92 14.82 -27.41 -50.27
N ASN A 93 15.65 -26.47 -49.80
CA ASN A 93 16.88 -26.79 -49.09
C ASN A 93 16.60 -27.07 -47.60
N GLU A 94 16.62 -28.35 -47.22
CA GLU A 94 16.37 -28.79 -45.84
C GLU A 94 17.29 -28.17 -44.81
N LYS A 95 18.56 -27.90 -45.16
CA LYS A 95 19.54 -27.33 -44.22
C LYS A 95 19.16 -25.90 -43.85
N ILE A 96 18.69 -25.12 -44.82
CA ILE A 96 18.22 -23.74 -44.62
C ILE A 96 16.95 -23.75 -43.77
N VAL A 97 15.99 -24.63 -44.07
CA VAL A 97 14.76 -24.78 -43.29
C VAL A 97 15.05 -25.10 -41.82
N LYS A 98 15.99 -26.02 -41.55
CA LYS A 98 16.43 -26.36 -40.18
C LYS A 98 17.05 -25.16 -39.46
N GLN A 99 17.87 -24.36 -40.14
CA GLN A 99 18.46 -23.15 -39.57
C GLN A 99 17.39 -22.11 -39.23
N ILE A 100 16.47 -21.82 -40.15
CA ILE A 100 15.37 -20.87 -39.92
C ILE A 100 14.51 -21.31 -38.73
N ASN A 101 14.11 -22.59 -38.68
CA ASN A 101 13.34 -23.13 -37.56
C ASN A 101 14.11 -23.02 -36.24
N SER A 102 15.42 -23.28 -36.21
CA SER A 102 16.23 -23.13 -35.00
C SER A 102 16.31 -21.68 -34.51
N LEU A 103 16.48 -20.71 -35.42
CA LEU A 103 16.50 -19.29 -35.10
C LEU A 103 15.13 -18.80 -34.62
N LYS A 104 14.05 -19.24 -35.29
CA LYS A 104 12.68 -18.88 -34.89
C LYS A 104 12.34 -19.42 -33.51
N ASN A 105 12.72 -20.66 -33.22
CA ASN A 105 12.53 -21.26 -31.90
C ASN A 105 13.34 -20.52 -30.82
N ALA A 106 14.57 -20.11 -31.12
CA ALA A 106 15.36 -19.30 -30.20
C ALA A 106 14.74 -17.92 -29.93
N GLN A 107 14.21 -17.26 -30.96
CA GLN A 107 13.50 -15.99 -30.81
C GLN A 107 12.26 -16.15 -29.93
N LEU A 108 11.39 -17.12 -30.25
CA LEU A 108 10.18 -17.39 -29.47
C LEU A 108 10.51 -17.67 -28.00
N GLN A 109 11.51 -18.50 -27.73
CA GLN A 109 11.92 -18.81 -26.36
C GLN A 109 12.37 -17.56 -25.60
N SER A 110 13.06 -16.64 -26.27
CA SER A 110 13.52 -15.38 -25.70
C SER A 110 12.33 -14.44 -25.41
N ASP A 111 11.35 -14.40 -26.30
CA ASP A 111 10.11 -13.63 -26.13
C ASP A 111 9.27 -14.19 -24.97
N PHE A 112 9.10 -15.51 -24.89
CA PHE A 112 8.42 -16.18 -23.78
C PHE A 112 9.11 -15.91 -22.44
N PHE A 113 10.44 -16.01 -22.40
CA PHE A 113 11.23 -15.71 -21.20
C PHE A 113 11.01 -14.26 -20.77
N ARG A 114 11.19 -13.29 -21.68
CA ARG A 114 11.00 -11.87 -21.40
C ARG A 114 9.61 -11.57 -20.87
N ASN A 115 8.57 -12.09 -21.54
CA ASN A 115 7.17 -11.86 -21.15
C ASN A 115 6.87 -12.50 -19.79
N SER A 116 7.39 -13.71 -19.54
CA SER A 116 7.23 -14.40 -18.26
C SER A 116 7.91 -13.64 -17.12
N ILE A 117 9.13 -13.14 -17.33
CA ILE A 117 9.85 -12.33 -16.35
C ILE A 117 9.08 -11.04 -16.06
N GLN A 118 8.67 -10.30 -17.09
CA GLN A 118 7.94 -9.05 -16.91
C GLN A 118 6.62 -9.27 -16.15
N ALA A 119 5.86 -10.30 -16.49
CA ALA A 119 4.61 -10.63 -15.80
C ALA A 119 4.84 -10.97 -14.31
N ASN A 120 5.88 -11.75 -14.01
CA ASN A 120 6.22 -12.10 -12.63
C ASN A 120 6.73 -10.89 -11.83
N ILE A 121 7.54 -10.01 -12.44
CA ILE A 121 8.01 -8.77 -11.79
C ILE A 121 6.82 -7.89 -11.43
N ASN A 122 5.92 -7.63 -12.37
CA ASN A 122 4.73 -6.82 -12.14
C ASN A 122 3.83 -7.42 -11.04
N LEU A 123 3.70 -8.75 -11.03
CA LEU A 123 2.94 -9.45 -10.01
C LEU A 123 3.60 -9.32 -8.63
N ILE A 124 4.91 -9.53 -8.51
CA ILE A 124 5.65 -9.36 -7.25
C ILE A 124 5.54 -7.92 -6.74
N GLU A 125 5.65 -6.94 -7.63
CA GLU A 125 5.50 -5.53 -7.28
C GLU A 125 4.10 -5.25 -6.73
N SER A 126 3.04 -5.75 -7.37
CA SER A 126 1.68 -5.59 -6.87
C SER A 126 1.45 -6.29 -5.52
N LEU A 127 2.02 -7.47 -5.30
CA LEU A 127 1.96 -8.18 -4.02
C LEU A 127 2.69 -7.43 -2.92
N ARG A 128 3.88 -6.90 -3.22
CA ARG A 128 4.67 -6.09 -2.30
C ARG A 128 3.92 -4.82 -1.91
N LYS A 129 3.35 -4.11 -2.88
CA LYS A 129 2.57 -2.91 -2.63
C LYS A 129 1.39 -3.20 -1.70
N ARG A 130 0.66 -4.29 -1.96
CA ARG A 130 -0.44 -4.73 -1.10
C ARG A 130 0.04 -5.11 0.30
N GLN A 131 1.18 -5.80 0.42
CA GLN A 131 1.78 -6.12 1.71
C GLN A 131 2.13 -4.84 2.49
N ASN A 132 2.76 -3.88 1.83
CA ASN A 132 3.16 -2.61 2.43
C ASN A 132 1.96 -1.82 2.93
N GLN A 133 0.84 -1.80 2.19
CA GLN A 133 -0.41 -1.19 2.64
C GLN A 133 -0.92 -1.79 3.96
N TYR A 134 -0.97 -3.12 4.06
CA TYR A 134 -1.36 -3.77 5.33
C TYR A 134 -0.37 -3.49 6.47
N ILE A 135 0.94 -3.46 6.18
CA ILE A 135 1.94 -3.10 7.20
C ILE A 135 1.73 -1.65 7.67
N VAL A 136 1.47 -0.71 6.77
CA VAL A 136 1.16 0.69 7.12
C VAL A 136 -0.06 0.73 8.05
N GLU A 137 -1.14 0.03 7.71
CA GLU A 137 -2.35 0.02 8.53
C GLU A 137 -2.11 -0.57 9.93
N VAL A 138 -1.37 -1.68 10.02
CA VAL A 138 -0.98 -2.28 11.31
C VAL A 138 -0.15 -1.30 12.13
N GLN A 139 0.89 -0.71 11.54
CA GLN A 139 1.78 0.23 12.24
C GLN A 139 1.05 1.51 12.65
N LYS A 140 0.08 1.98 11.85
CA LYS A 140 -0.78 3.13 12.17
C LYS A 140 -1.64 2.85 13.40
N LYS A 141 -2.21 1.64 13.52
CA LYS A 141 -3.00 1.22 14.69
C LYS A 141 -2.19 1.20 15.99
N TYR A 142 -0.88 0.95 15.92
CA TYR A 142 0.02 1.06 17.07
C TYR A 142 0.55 2.48 17.31
N SER A 143 0.84 3.23 16.24
CA SER A 143 1.44 4.55 16.30
C SER A 143 0.51 5.60 16.91
N ILE A 144 -0.78 5.57 16.57
CA ILE A 144 -1.79 6.53 17.10
C ILE A 144 -1.92 6.48 18.64
N PRO A 145 -2.13 5.32 19.30
CA PRO A 145 -2.19 5.29 20.75
C PRO A 145 -0.84 5.64 21.40
N PHE A 146 0.28 5.31 20.74
CA PHE A 146 1.60 5.72 21.24
C PHE A 146 1.80 7.25 21.20
N ALA A 147 1.24 7.93 20.18
CA ALA A 147 1.27 9.38 20.05
C ALA A 147 0.65 10.10 21.26
N CYS A 148 -0.32 9.49 21.94
CA CYS A 148 -0.92 10.04 23.17
C CYS A 148 0.14 10.26 24.26
N PHE A 149 1.06 9.31 24.47
CA PHE A 149 2.13 9.47 25.45
C PHE A 149 3.09 10.60 25.07
N ILE A 150 3.38 10.73 23.78
CA ILE A 150 4.23 11.80 23.24
C ILE A 150 3.56 13.18 23.41
N PHE A 151 2.26 13.27 23.19
CA PHE A 151 1.52 14.51 23.40
C PHE A 151 1.48 14.92 24.87
N ILE A 152 1.39 13.97 25.80
CA ILE A 152 1.52 14.27 27.24
C ILE A 152 2.92 14.82 27.55
N LEU A 153 3.96 14.23 26.96
CA LEU A 153 5.35 14.64 27.14
C LEU A 153 5.59 16.09 26.69
N ILE A 154 4.91 16.54 25.63
CA ILE A 154 4.99 17.91 25.11
C ILE A 154 4.04 18.85 25.84
N GLY A 155 2.83 18.40 26.14
CA GLY A 155 1.79 19.19 26.77
C GLY A 155 2.17 19.62 28.18
N ALA A 156 2.81 18.74 28.96
CA ALA A 156 3.25 19.05 30.32
C ALA A 156 4.22 20.25 30.41
N PRO A 157 5.38 20.28 29.73
CA PRO A 157 6.28 21.42 29.78
C PRO A 157 5.67 22.69 29.16
N LEU A 158 4.89 22.58 28.08
CA LEU A 158 4.21 23.74 27.48
C LEU A 158 3.19 24.35 28.44
N GLY A 159 2.42 23.52 29.15
CA GLY A 159 1.48 23.97 30.16
C GLY A 159 2.15 24.69 31.33
N ILE A 160 3.34 24.25 31.74
CA ILE A 160 4.11 24.89 32.82
C ILE A 160 4.66 26.27 32.38
N VAL A 161 5.11 26.39 31.13
CA VAL A 161 5.72 27.64 30.61
C VAL A 161 4.68 28.75 30.45
N ILE A 162 3.44 28.42 30.08
CA ILE A 162 2.38 29.40 29.86
C ILE A 162 1.79 29.83 31.22
N LYS A 163 2.10 31.06 31.66
CA LYS A 163 1.65 31.61 32.97
C LYS A 163 0.14 31.49 33.18
N LYS A 164 -0.25 31.25 34.45
CA LYS A 164 -1.63 31.23 34.96
C LYS A 164 -2.43 32.43 34.42
N GLY A 165 -3.39 32.18 33.52
CA GLY A 165 -4.28 33.19 32.95
C GLY A 165 -4.60 32.98 31.47
N ASN A 166 -3.70 32.37 30.69
CA ASN A 166 -3.87 32.19 29.25
C ASN A 166 -4.19 30.74 28.84
N PHE A 167 -5.24 30.17 29.43
CA PHE A 167 -5.70 28.80 29.10
C PHE A 167 -5.89 28.59 27.59
N GLY A 168 -6.47 29.59 26.90
CA GLY A 168 -6.69 29.52 25.45
C GLY A 168 -5.42 29.37 24.61
N ILE A 169 -4.28 29.91 25.05
CA ILE A 169 -3.00 29.79 24.33
C ILE A 169 -2.49 28.35 24.40
N SER A 170 -2.60 27.71 25.56
CA SER A 170 -2.18 26.30 25.72
C SER A 170 -3.04 25.34 24.91
N ALA A 171 -4.36 25.60 24.83
CA ALA A 171 -5.28 24.83 24.01
C ALA A 171 -5.00 25.00 22.51
N LEU A 172 -4.76 26.24 22.05
CA LEU A 172 -4.43 26.52 20.66
C LEU A 172 -3.10 25.87 20.24
N LEU A 173 -2.10 25.89 21.12
CA LEU A 173 -0.80 25.27 20.86
C LEU A 173 -0.93 23.74 20.76
N SER A 174 -1.72 23.13 21.65
CA SER A 174 -2.01 21.69 21.61
C SER A 174 -2.72 21.28 20.32
N LEU A 175 -3.71 22.07 19.89
CA LEU A 175 -4.39 21.87 18.61
C LEU A 175 -3.41 22.03 17.43
N GLY A 176 -2.49 22.99 17.50
CA GLY A 176 -1.44 23.17 16.49
C GLY A 176 -0.55 21.93 16.34
N PHE A 177 -0.06 21.36 17.45
CA PHE A 177 0.71 20.11 17.43
C PHE A 177 -0.10 18.91 16.93
N TYR A 178 -1.39 18.85 17.26
CA TYR A 178 -2.29 17.82 16.74
C TYR A 178 -2.44 17.90 15.21
N ILE A 179 -2.68 19.09 14.67
CA ILE A 179 -2.76 19.30 13.21
C ILE A 179 -1.43 18.97 12.55
N PHE A 180 -0.31 19.40 13.14
CA PHE A 180 1.04 19.10 12.64
C PHE A 180 1.29 17.59 12.59
N TYR A 181 0.92 16.85 13.65
CA TYR A 181 1.01 15.40 13.68
C TYR A 181 0.17 14.75 12.58
N TRP A 182 -1.07 15.22 12.38
CA TRP A 182 -1.93 14.69 11.31
C TRP A 182 -1.35 14.90 9.91
N ILE A 183 -0.74 16.06 9.65
CA ILE A 183 -0.07 16.34 8.37
C ILE A 183 1.07 15.34 8.16
N PHE A 184 1.90 15.10 9.17
CA PHE A 184 2.99 14.12 9.10
C PHE A 184 2.47 12.69 8.94
N LEU A 185 1.38 12.32 9.62
CA LEU A 185 0.80 10.99 9.53
C LEU A 185 0.25 10.72 8.11
N ILE A 186 -0.54 11.65 7.56
CA ILE A 186 -1.08 11.54 6.19
C ILE A 186 0.05 11.61 5.15
N GLY A 187 1.05 12.47 5.37
CA GLY A 187 2.22 12.58 4.51
C GLY A 187 3.05 11.30 4.49
N GLY A 188 3.32 10.73 5.67
CA GLY A 188 4.01 9.45 5.84
C GLY A 188 3.27 8.29 5.18
N GLU A 189 1.95 8.24 5.32
CA GLU A 189 1.10 7.23 4.64
C GLU A 189 1.26 7.31 3.13
N LYS A 190 1.16 8.51 2.54
CA LYS A 190 1.36 8.72 1.10
C LYS A 190 2.78 8.38 0.62
N LEU A 191 3.80 8.58 1.46
CA LEU A 191 5.18 8.23 1.14
C LEU A 191 5.41 6.72 1.18
N ALA A 192 4.80 6.02 2.13
CA ALA A 192 4.82 4.57 2.23
C ALA A 192 4.03 3.89 1.08
N ASP A 193 2.86 4.44 0.72
CA ASP A 193 2.03 3.93 -0.39
C ASP A 193 2.72 4.02 -1.77
N ARG A 194 3.72 4.91 -1.88
CA ARG A 194 4.55 5.09 -3.07
C ARG A 194 5.86 4.31 -3.00
N ASP A 195 6.04 3.46 -1.98
CA ASP A 195 7.25 2.68 -1.73
C ASP A 195 8.54 3.54 -1.62
N ILE A 196 8.41 4.82 -1.25
CA ILE A 196 9.55 5.75 -1.10
C ILE A 196 10.25 5.54 0.24
N ILE A 197 9.46 5.30 1.30
CA ILE A 197 9.94 5.10 2.67
C ILE A 197 9.33 3.81 3.21
N SER A 198 10.09 3.07 4.02
CA SER A 198 9.59 1.88 4.71
C SER A 198 8.28 2.17 5.46
N PRO A 199 7.24 1.33 5.32
CA PRO A 199 5.96 1.46 6.03
C PRO A 199 6.11 1.71 7.53
N VAL A 200 7.03 0.99 8.18
CA VAL A 200 7.29 1.11 9.61
C VAL A 200 7.85 2.49 9.94
N LEU A 201 8.89 2.91 9.25
CA LEU A 201 9.51 4.21 9.51
C LEU A 201 8.53 5.36 9.25
N SER A 202 7.75 5.29 8.17
CA SER A 202 6.77 6.32 7.81
C SER A 202 5.73 6.55 8.90
N MET A 203 5.21 5.48 9.51
CA MET A 203 4.18 5.59 10.56
C MET A 203 4.73 6.07 11.89
N TRP A 204 6.00 5.77 12.19
CA TRP A 204 6.64 6.15 13.44
C TRP A 204 7.42 7.47 13.35
N ALA A 205 7.73 7.96 12.15
CA ALA A 205 8.51 9.18 11.94
C ALA A 205 7.91 10.41 12.65
N ALA A 206 6.58 10.58 12.57
CA ALA A 206 5.88 11.66 13.27
C ALA A 206 6.09 11.58 14.79
N ASN A 207 5.90 10.38 15.35
CA ASN A 207 6.08 10.10 16.77
C ASN A 207 7.51 10.35 17.23
N ILE A 208 8.50 9.88 16.46
CA ILE A 208 9.92 10.07 16.78
C ILE A 208 10.28 11.55 16.73
N LEU A 209 9.88 12.26 15.67
CA LEU A 209 10.20 13.68 15.50
C LEU A 209 9.59 14.52 16.63
N ILE A 210 8.29 14.36 16.86
CA ILE A 210 7.56 15.09 17.90
C ILE A 210 8.08 14.68 19.28
N GLY A 211 8.32 13.39 19.52
CA GLY A 211 8.89 12.87 20.76
C GLY A 211 10.26 13.47 21.09
N ILE A 212 11.18 13.56 20.12
CA ILE A 212 12.49 14.21 20.31
C ILE A 212 12.31 15.68 20.69
N ILE A 213 11.44 16.41 20.00
CA ILE A 213 11.13 17.81 20.33
C ILE A 213 10.58 17.92 21.76
N GLY A 214 9.69 17.01 22.16
CA GLY A 214 9.12 16.94 23.51
C GLY A 214 10.15 16.68 24.58
N ILE A 215 11.05 15.71 24.38
CA ILE A 215 12.15 15.43 25.33
C ILE A 215 13.04 16.65 25.49
N ILE A 216 13.48 17.27 24.38
CA ILE A 216 14.33 18.46 24.40
C ILE A 216 13.63 19.60 25.15
N LEU A 217 12.35 19.80 24.89
CA LEU A 217 11.55 20.84 25.53
C LEU A 217 11.44 20.60 27.04
N THR A 218 11.09 19.38 27.47
CA THR A 218 11.00 19.02 28.89
C THR A 218 12.32 19.26 29.62
N ILE A 219 13.45 18.86 29.02
CA ILE A 219 14.78 19.09 29.63
C ILE A 219 15.07 20.58 29.77
N ARG A 220 14.78 21.39 28.74
CA ARG A 220 15.07 22.83 28.77
C ARG A 220 14.18 23.58 29.76
N VAL A 221 12.91 23.22 29.88
CA VAL A 221 11.98 23.82 30.84
C VAL A 221 12.41 23.49 32.27
N ASN A 222 12.85 22.26 32.52
CA ASN A 222 13.33 21.84 33.84
C ASN A 222 14.63 22.56 34.26
N ARG A 223 15.58 22.75 33.33
CA ARG A 223 16.86 23.44 33.59
C ARG A 223 16.76 24.98 33.67
N GLU A 224 15.56 25.54 33.88
CA GLU A 224 15.23 26.99 33.95
C GLU A 224 15.60 27.87 32.74
N SER A 225 16.35 27.37 31.75
CA SER A 225 16.90 28.14 30.62
C SER A 225 15.88 28.46 29.50
N PHE A 226 14.67 27.88 29.53
CA PHE A 226 13.70 28.05 28.42
C PHE A 226 12.87 29.34 28.48
N LYS A 227 12.85 30.05 29.61
CA LYS A 227 11.99 31.23 29.77
C LYS A 227 12.35 32.32 28.76
N ASP A 228 13.63 32.63 28.55
CA ASP A 228 14.01 33.84 27.81
C ASP A 228 13.78 33.76 26.29
N PRO A 229 14.16 32.69 25.56
CA PRO A 229 14.01 32.65 24.10
C PRO A 229 12.56 32.45 23.63
N PHE A 230 11.78 31.63 24.36
CA PHE A 230 10.42 31.27 23.97
C PHE A 230 9.42 32.39 24.28
N LEU A 231 9.59 33.10 25.41
CA LEU A 231 8.80 34.30 25.71
C LEU A 231 9.07 35.41 24.68
N VAL A 232 10.31 35.59 24.23
CA VAL A 232 10.65 36.54 23.15
C VAL A 232 9.97 36.16 21.84
N PHE A 233 9.94 34.88 21.46
CA PHE A 233 9.24 34.40 20.26
C PHE A 233 7.72 34.64 20.33
N LEU A 234 7.07 34.32 21.45
CA LEU A 234 5.64 34.57 21.66
C LEU A 234 5.29 36.07 21.68
N LYS A 235 6.16 36.91 22.24
CA LYS A 235 6.00 38.38 22.22
C LYS A 235 6.14 38.93 20.81
N LYS A 236 7.04 38.36 19.99
CA LYS A 236 7.20 38.71 18.56
C LYS A 236 5.96 38.36 17.72
N LEU A 237 5.22 37.33 18.11
CA LEU A 237 3.96 36.92 17.49
C LEU A 237 2.73 37.72 17.99
N LYS A 238 2.89 38.74 18.85
CA LYS A 238 1.79 39.52 19.47
C LYS A 238 0.78 38.66 20.28
N ILE A 239 1.14 37.43 20.65
CA ILE A 239 0.23 36.48 21.32
C ILE A 239 0.12 36.77 22.83
N ILE A 240 1.06 37.50 23.43
CA ILE A 240 1.04 37.90 24.85
C ILE A 240 1.48 39.37 24.94
N ARG A 241 0.68 40.21 25.60
CA ARG A 241 0.99 41.62 25.88
C ARG A 241 1.74 41.73 27.22
#